data_AF-A0A1H9D396-F1
#
_entry.id   AF-A0A1H9D396-F1
#
_cell.length_a   1.000
_cell.length_b   1.000
_cell.length_c   1.000
_cell.angle_alpha   90.00
_cell.angle_beta   90.00
_cell.angle_gamma   90.00
#
_symmetry.space_group_name_H-M   'P 1'
#
loop_
_entity.id
_entity.type
_entity.pdbx_description
1 polymer ?
#
loop_
_entity_poly.entity_id
_entity_poly.type
_entity_poly.pdbx_seq_one_letter_code
_entity_poly.pdbx_strand_id
1 'polypeptide(L)'
;MEQDTIAAISTPIGEGAIAIVRLSGDDAFSIANRVFKGKDLNEVDSHTIHYGNIMDPKTDELVEEVMITVMKGPKTFTREDIIEINCHGGMVSVNRVLQLVLREGARLAEPGEFTKRAFLNGRIDLSQAEAVMDLIRAKTDRAMNVALKQMDGRLSQLIRQLRQELIETVAHVEVNIDYPEYDDVEEMTHDMLIEKASHVQKEVQKILQTAKQGKILREGIATAIIGRPNVGKSSLLNKLAHENKAIVTEIPGTTRDVIEEYVNVRGVPLRLIDTAGIRETEDIVEKIGVDRSRQALKEADLILLVLNGHEEFTKEDAELFEAAEGMDVIVLVNKTDLEQNIDMSAVKEAANGAPVVTTSLLQEQGVDELEEAIANTFFDGELESADLTYVSNVRHIQLLEQAESALDDALNGIESGMPLDLVQIDITRTWELLGEIIGDNVHESLIDQLFSQFCLGK
;
A
#
# COMPACT_ATOMS: atom_id res chain seq x y z
N MET A 1 -11.21 1.10 27.00
CA MET A 1 -10.12 2.00 26.60
C MET A 1 -10.05 3.12 27.60
N GLU A 2 -8.88 3.38 28.18
CA GLU A 2 -8.67 4.60 28.96
C GLU A 2 -8.81 5.79 28.00
N GLN A 3 -9.70 6.73 28.32
CA GLN A 3 -9.96 7.96 27.56
C GLN A 3 -8.84 8.99 27.79
N ASP A 4 -7.59 8.59 27.58
CA ASP A 4 -6.47 9.52 27.71
C ASP A 4 -6.34 10.41 26.46
N THR A 5 -5.72 11.57 26.64
CA THR A 5 -5.37 12.44 25.52
C THR A 5 -3.97 12.11 25.03
N ILE A 6 -3.84 11.81 23.75
CA ILE A 6 -2.56 11.52 23.10
C ILE A 6 -2.00 12.71 22.37
N ALA A 7 -0.67 12.78 22.26
CA ALA A 7 0.05 13.76 21.48
C ALA A 7 1.19 13.14 20.66
N ALA A 8 1.43 13.66 19.45
CA ALA A 8 2.59 13.31 18.63
C ALA A 8 2.90 14.38 17.58
N ILE A 9 4.11 14.30 17.01
CA ILE A 9 4.49 15.08 15.82
C ILE A 9 3.83 14.43 14.61
N SER A 10 3.04 15.19 13.85
CA SER A 10 2.27 14.69 12.70
C SER A 10 2.90 15.01 11.33
N THR A 11 4.03 15.71 11.33
CA THR A 11 4.84 16.02 10.14
C THR A 11 6.08 15.13 10.07
N PRO A 12 6.65 14.89 8.87
CA PRO A 12 7.91 14.15 8.74
C PRO A 12 9.02 14.73 9.63
N ILE A 13 9.87 13.85 10.16
CA ILE A 13 11.07 14.25 10.91
C ILE A 13 12.02 14.93 9.94
N GLY A 14 12.55 16.10 10.28
CA GLY A 14 13.49 16.82 9.42
C GLY A 14 13.42 18.33 9.63
N GLU A 15 14.12 19.06 8.77
CA GLU A 15 14.04 20.51 8.73
C GLU A 15 12.94 20.94 7.75
N GLY A 16 12.03 21.79 8.24
CA GLY A 16 10.97 22.37 7.42
C GLY A 16 10.58 23.75 7.93
N ALA A 17 9.79 24.48 7.14
CA ALA A 17 9.25 25.76 7.58
C ALA A 17 8.26 25.58 8.76
N ILE A 18 7.45 24.51 8.71
CA ILE A 18 6.37 24.24 9.66
C ILE A 18 6.43 22.79 10.09
N ALA A 19 6.12 22.55 11.36
CA ALA A 19 5.83 21.23 11.91
C ALA A 19 4.57 21.28 12.77
N ILE A 20 3.92 20.12 12.92
CA ILE A 20 2.63 20.01 13.60
C ILE A 20 2.77 19.07 14.79
N VAL A 21 2.43 19.55 15.98
CA VAL A 21 2.16 18.72 17.16
C VAL A 21 0.65 18.58 17.30
N ARG A 22 0.14 17.36 17.17
CA ARG A 22 -1.30 17.05 17.24
C ARG A 22 -1.63 16.43 18.58
N LEU A 23 -2.75 16.84 19.17
CA LEU A 23 -3.38 16.23 20.33
C LEU A 23 -4.76 15.66 19.95
N SER A 24 -5.16 14.53 20.54
CA SER A 24 -6.52 13.97 20.40
C SER A 24 -6.99 13.37 21.71
N GLY A 25 -8.21 13.71 22.14
CA GLY A 25 -8.86 13.19 23.34
C GLY A 25 -9.60 14.25 24.14
N ASP A 26 -10.32 13.83 25.18
CA ASP A 26 -11.23 14.67 25.97
C ASP A 26 -10.54 15.87 26.67
N ASP A 27 -9.22 15.76 26.92
CA ASP A 27 -8.40 16.79 27.55
C ASP A 27 -7.58 17.62 26.55
N ALA A 28 -7.71 17.41 25.24
CA ALA A 28 -6.89 18.11 24.23
C ALA A 28 -6.99 19.64 24.37
N PHE A 29 -8.21 20.16 24.59
CA PHE A 29 -8.46 21.58 24.77
C PHE A 29 -7.94 22.08 26.11
N SER A 30 -8.10 21.29 27.18
CA SER A 30 -7.68 21.65 28.54
C SER A 30 -6.15 21.75 28.62
N ILE A 31 -5.44 20.81 28.01
CA ILE A 31 -3.98 20.78 27.89
C ILE A 31 -3.49 21.97 27.05
N ALA A 32 -4.09 22.19 25.88
CA ALA A 32 -3.68 23.28 24.99
C ALA A 32 -3.87 24.66 25.64
N ASN A 33 -4.99 24.90 26.32
CA ASN A 33 -5.26 26.17 27.01
C ASN A 33 -4.31 26.44 28.19
N ARG A 34 -3.74 25.41 28.83
CA ARG A 34 -2.74 25.59 29.90
C ARG A 34 -1.43 26.19 29.38
N VAL A 35 -1.05 25.86 28.15
CA VAL A 35 0.23 26.25 27.54
C VAL A 35 0.10 27.41 26.56
N PHE A 36 -1.09 27.63 26.01
CA PHE A 36 -1.33 28.64 24.99
C PHE A 36 -1.69 30.00 25.59
N LYS A 37 -0.92 31.02 25.24
CA LYS A 37 -1.23 32.42 25.49
C LYS A 37 -1.84 33.04 24.24
N GLY A 38 -3.18 33.11 24.22
CA GLY A 38 -3.96 33.69 23.14
C GLY A 38 -5.45 33.77 23.52
N LYS A 39 -6.33 33.48 22.56
CA LYS A 39 -7.76 33.30 22.85
C LYS A 39 -7.98 32.01 23.66
N ASP A 40 -9.01 31.98 24.49
CA ASP A 40 -9.46 30.74 25.13
C ASP A 40 -9.99 29.78 24.06
N LEU A 41 -9.33 28.63 23.90
CA LEU A 41 -9.64 27.63 22.89
C LEU A 41 -10.99 26.93 23.14
N ASN A 42 -11.57 27.04 24.33
CA ASN A 42 -12.91 26.52 24.62
C ASN A 42 -14.02 27.40 24.01
N GLU A 43 -13.81 28.71 24.00
CA GLU A 43 -14.81 29.72 23.60
C GLU A 43 -14.82 29.98 22.09
N VAL A 44 -13.80 29.55 21.37
CA VAL A 44 -13.72 29.72 19.91
C VAL A 44 -14.54 28.67 19.16
N ASP A 45 -14.89 29.03 17.92
CA ASP A 45 -15.55 28.12 16.99
C ASP A 45 -14.64 26.94 16.63
N SER A 46 -15.25 25.83 16.20
CA SER A 46 -14.48 24.70 15.67
C SER A 46 -14.02 24.99 14.25
N HIS A 47 -12.93 24.33 13.83
CA HIS A 47 -12.29 24.46 12.52
C HIS A 47 -11.76 25.86 12.22
N THR A 48 -11.31 26.57 13.25
CA THR A 48 -10.68 27.89 13.13
C THR A 48 -9.22 27.87 13.59
N ILE A 49 -8.46 28.85 13.12
CA ILE A 49 -7.03 29.01 13.41
C ILE A 49 -6.84 30.21 14.35
N HIS A 50 -6.00 30.04 15.36
CA HIS A 50 -5.71 31.06 16.37
C HIS A 50 -4.21 31.25 16.54
N TYR A 51 -3.74 32.47 16.31
CA TYR A 51 -2.35 32.87 16.53
C TYR A 51 -2.11 33.19 18.01
N GLY A 52 -0.93 32.83 18.51
CA GLY A 52 -0.47 33.18 19.84
C GLY A 52 0.87 32.54 20.19
N ASN A 53 1.14 32.38 21.48
CA ASN A 53 2.42 31.87 21.97
C ASN A 53 2.22 30.64 22.85
N ILE A 54 3.11 29.66 22.73
CA ILE A 54 3.26 28.58 23.70
C ILE A 54 4.21 29.04 24.79
N MET A 55 3.75 29.01 26.03
CA MET A 55 4.47 29.43 27.23
C MET A 55 4.61 28.25 28.18
N ASP A 56 5.77 28.09 28.82
CA ASP A 56 5.94 27.12 29.89
C ASP A 56 5.23 27.65 31.17
N PRO A 57 4.18 26.97 31.69
CA PRO A 57 3.40 27.48 32.82
C PRO A 57 4.18 27.48 34.14
N LYS A 58 5.33 26.78 34.24
CA LYS A 58 6.18 26.75 35.43
C LYS A 58 7.21 27.87 35.45
N THR A 59 7.76 28.22 34.29
CA THR A 59 8.86 29.20 34.18
C THR A 59 8.41 30.54 33.60
N ASP A 60 7.23 30.62 33.00
CA ASP A 60 6.72 31.76 32.22
C ASP A 60 7.64 32.12 31.03
N GLU A 61 8.41 31.15 30.54
CA GLU A 61 9.29 31.31 29.38
C GLU A 61 8.52 31.08 28.08
N LEU A 62 8.77 31.94 27.08
CA LEU A 62 8.31 31.72 25.71
C LEU A 62 8.99 30.48 25.12
N VAL A 63 8.19 29.48 24.78
CA VAL A 63 8.66 28.27 24.12
C VAL A 63 8.63 28.45 22.60
N GLU A 64 7.52 28.95 22.06
CA GLU A 64 7.33 29.10 20.62
C GLU A 64 6.20 30.07 20.26
N GLU A 65 6.27 30.68 19.08
CA GLU A 65 5.17 31.39 18.43
C GLU A 65 4.45 30.46 17.46
N VAL A 66 3.12 30.33 17.60
CA VAL A 66 2.36 29.25 16.95
C VAL A 66 1.04 29.71 16.35
N MET A 67 0.51 28.88 15.46
CA MET A 67 -0.90 28.88 15.09
C MET A 67 -1.56 27.59 15.55
N ILE A 68 -2.62 27.70 16.35
CA ILE A 68 -3.40 26.56 16.83
C ILE A 68 -4.67 26.40 15.99
N THR A 69 -4.86 25.21 15.42
CA THR A 69 -6.13 24.80 14.82
C THR A 69 -6.96 24.08 15.87
N VAL A 70 -8.21 24.53 16.03
CA VAL A 70 -9.16 23.96 17.00
C VAL A 70 -10.19 23.11 16.26
N MET A 71 -10.37 21.85 16.63
CA MET A 71 -11.32 20.94 16.00
C MET A 71 -12.12 20.18 17.07
N LYS A 72 -13.42 20.47 17.19
CA LYS A 72 -14.33 19.83 18.15
C LYS A 72 -14.93 18.55 17.55
N GLY A 73 -14.96 17.47 18.34
CA GLY A 73 -15.63 16.22 17.99
C GLY A 73 -17.13 16.43 17.69
N PRO A 74 -17.77 15.55 16.87
CA PRO A 74 -17.23 14.38 16.21
C PRO A 74 -16.65 14.66 14.80
N LYS A 75 -16.60 15.92 14.36
CA LYS A 75 -16.17 16.30 13.00
C LYS A 75 -14.65 16.36 12.86
N THR A 76 -13.94 15.35 13.37
CA THR A 76 -12.47 15.33 13.47
C THR A 76 -11.93 13.96 13.06
N PHE A 77 -10.63 13.87 12.74
CA PHE A 77 -10.02 12.62 12.26
C PHE A 77 -10.29 11.42 13.18
N THR A 78 -10.15 11.61 14.49
CA THR A 78 -10.39 10.56 15.48
C THR A 78 -11.86 10.50 15.95
N ARG A 79 -12.72 11.44 15.54
CA ARG A 79 -14.03 11.76 16.15
C ARG A 79 -13.98 12.28 17.59
N GLU A 80 -12.78 12.49 18.13
CA GLU A 80 -12.56 13.13 19.43
C GLU A 80 -12.24 14.62 19.24
N ASP A 81 -12.09 15.35 20.33
CA ASP A 81 -11.54 16.70 20.29
C ASP A 81 -10.05 16.67 19.85
N ILE A 82 -9.70 17.51 18.87
CA ILE A 82 -8.34 17.61 18.31
C ILE A 82 -7.83 19.04 18.40
N ILE A 83 -6.58 19.17 18.83
CA ILE A 83 -5.79 20.41 18.73
C ILE A 83 -4.58 20.14 17.85
N GLU A 84 -4.32 21.00 16.86
CA GLU A 84 -3.08 20.99 16.09
C GLU A 84 -2.29 22.27 16.32
N ILE A 85 -1.07 22.13 16.86
CA ILE A 85 -0.15 23.23 17.13
C ILE A 85 0.84 23.30 15.97
N ASN A 86 0.68 24.29 15.09
CA ASN A 86 1.60 24.59 14.01
C ASN A 86 2.74 25.46 14.56
N CYS A 87 3.95 24.91 14.59
CA CYS A 87 5.17 25.55 15.06
C CYS A 87 6.23 25.60 13.96
N HIS A 88 7.32 26.33 14.20
CA HIS A 88 8.47 26.32 13.31
C HIS A 88 9.07 24.92 13.19
N GLY A 89 9.36 24.47 11.97
CA GLY A 89 9.80 23.09 11.67
C GLY A 89 11.25 22.76 12.04
N GLY A 90 11.81 23.42 13.04
CA GLY A 90 13.13 23.10 13.59
C GLY A 90 13.02 22.01 14.65
N MET A 91 13.83 20.95 14.57
CA MET A 91 13.74 19.78 15.45
C MET A 91 13.72 20.12 16.96
N VAL A 92 14.46 21.15 17.39
CA VAL A 92 14.47 21.59 18.78
C VAL A 92 13.14 22.23 19.18
N SER A 93 12.58 23.09 18.33
CA SER A 93 11.31 23.78 18.59
C SER A 93 10.17 22.77 18.77
N VAL A 94 10.00 21.88 17.79
CA VAL A 94 8.92 20.88 17.79
C VAL A 94 9.00 19.96 19.01
N ASN A 95 10.21 19.50 19.36
CA ASN A 95 10.40 18.66 20.54
C ASN A 95 10.09 19.40 21.83
N ARG A 96 10.41 20.69 21.95
CA ARG A 96 10.04 21.50 23.13
C ARG A 96 8.52 21.59 23.27
N VAL A 97 7.81 21.87 22.17
CA VAL A 97 6.34 21.92 22.17
C VAL A 97 5.74 20.57 22.57
N LEU A 98 6.21 19.47 21.97
CA LEU A 98 5.75 18.12 22.30
C LEU A 98 5.99 17.79 23.78
N GLN A 99 7.22 17.99 24.28
CA GLN A 99 7.55 17.71 25.68
C GLN A 99 6.69 18.51 26.66
N LEU A 100 6.37 19.76 26.30
CA LEU A 100 5.52 20.60 27.12
C LEU A 100 4.10 20.03 27.22
N VAL A 101 3.47 19.69 26.08
CA VAL A 101 2.10 19.14 26.11
C VAL A 101 2.03 17.78 26.82
N LEU A 102 3.08 16.96 26.71
CA LEU A 102 3.19 15.70 27.46
C LEU A 102 3.25 15.96 28.97
N ARG A 103 4.04 16.94 29.39
CA ARG A 103 4.18 17.31 30.80
C ARG A 103 2.89 17.88 31.40
N GLU A 104 2.07 18.52 30.58
CA GLU A 104 0.79 19.09 31.00
C GLU A 104 -0.40 18.11 30.90
N GLY A 105 -0.15 16.83 30.57
CA GLY A 105 -1.13 15.75 30.74
C GLY A 105 -1.37 14.86 29.54
N ALA A 106 -0.79 15.15 28.36
CA ALA A 106 -0.90 14.24 27.23
C ALA A 106 0.03 13.02 27.38
N ARG A 107 -0.39 11.86 26.88
CA ARG A 107 0.50 10.70 26.66
C ARG A 107 1.09 10.76 25.24
N LEU A 108 2.30 10.24 25.05
CA LEU A 108 2.83 10.06 23.70
C LEU A 108 2.00 9.00 22.95
N ALA A 109 1.53 9.35 21.76
CA ALA A 109 0.76 8.43 20.92
C ALA A 109 1.62 7.22 20.50
N GLU A 110 1.00 6.04 20.44
CA GLU A 110 1.57 4.86 19.81
C GLU A 110 1.54 4.98 18.27
N PRO A 111 2.35 4.21 17.53
CA PRO A 111 2.25 4.13 16.07
C PRO A 111 0.83 3.76 15.64
N GLY A 112 0.24 4.49 14.69
CA GLY A 112 -1.11 4.19 14.22
C GLY A 112 -2.24 4.63 15.14
N GLU A 113 -1.96 5.18 16.33
CA GLU A 113 -2.99 5.33 17.36
C GLU A 113 -4.10 6.32 16.94
N PHE A 114 -3.79 7.38 16.20
CA PHE A 114 -4.82 8.32 15.71
C PHE A 114 -5.77 7.62 14.73
N THR A 115 -5.23 6.83 13.80
CA THR A 115 -6.03 6.08 12.83
C THR A 115 -6.79 4.94 13.52
N LYS A 116 -6.18 4.29 14.53
CA LYS A 116 -6.84 3.30 15.40
C LYS A 116 -8.05 3.90 16.11
N ARG A 117 -7.92 5.10 16.70
CA ARG A 117 -9.06 5.80 17.31
C ARG A 117 -10.14 6.18 16.30
N ALA A 118 -9.75 6.60 15.09
CA ALA A 118 -10.71 6.86 14.01
C ALA A 118 -11.53 5.61 13.65
N PHE A 119 -10.88 4.44 13.60
CA PHE A 119 -11.53 3.14 13.39
C PHE A 119 -12.47 2.78 14.55
N LEU A 120 -11.97 2.83 15.79
CA LEU A 120 -12.73 2.46 16.99
C LEU A 120 -13.94 3.35 17.23
N ASN A 121 -13.85 4.63 16.89
CA ASN A 121 -14.96 5.56 16.95
C ASN A 121 -15.91 5.46 15.73
N GLY A 122 -15.68 4.50 14.83
CA GLY A 122 -16.54 4.19 13.69
C GLY A 122 -16.52 5.24 12.58
N ARG A 123 -15.46 6.05 12.47
CA ARG A 123 -15.28 7.02 11.38
C ARG A 123 -14.92 6.33 10.08
N ILE A 124 -14.03 5.36 10.20
CA ILE A 124 -13.47 4.57 9.11
C ILE A 124 -13.55 3.10 9.53
N ASP A 125 -13.53 2.22 8.55
CA ASP A 125 -13.38 0.78 8.79
C ASP A 125 -11.91 0.34 8.61
N LEU A 126 -11.61 -0.94 8.80
CA LEU A 126 -10.23 -1.45 8.76
C LEU A 126 -9.62 -1.34 7.35
N SER A 127 -10.43 -1.59 6.31
CA SER A 127 -10.01 -1.47 4.91
C SER A 127 -9.66 -0.02 4.54
N GLN A 128 -10.39 0.95 5.08
CA GLN A 128 -10.12 2.37 4.91
C GLN A 128 -8.89 2.82 5.72
N ALA A 129 -8.70 2.29 6.93
CA ALA A 129 -7.52 2.55 7.73
C ALA A 129 -6.23 2.11 7.01
N GLU A 130 -6.24 0.92 6.42
CA GLU A 130 -5.12 0.44 5.59
C GLU A 130 -4.89 1.32 4.35
N ALA A 131 -5.98 1.79 3.72
CA ALA A 131 -5.88 2.70 2.57
C ALA A 131 -5.21 4.04 2.91
N VAL A 132 -5.33 4.53 4.16
CA VAL A 132 -4.59 5.72 4.62
C VAL A 132 -3.08 5.48 4.57
N MET A 133 -2.60 4.28 4.92
CA MET A 133 -1.18 3.94 4.80
C MET A 133 -0.76 3.88 3.34
N ASP A 134 -1.53 3.20 2.52
CA ASP A 134 -1.24 3.03 1.10
C ASP A 134 -1.17 4.39 0.39
N LEU A 135 -2.05 5.34 0.79
CA LEU A 135 -2.02 6.71 0.27
C LEU A 135 -0.74 7.45 0.63
N ILE A 136 -0.26 7.31 1.88
CA ILE A 136 0.97 7.97 2.36
C ILE A 136 2.21 7.35 1.68
N ARG A 137 2.17 6.05 1.41
CA ARG A 137 3.30 5.29 0.84
C ARG A 137 3.31 5.26 -0.69
N ALA A 138 2.21 5.65 -1.34
CA ALA A 138 2.03 5.59 -2.78
C ALA A 138 3.23 6.18 -3.54
N LYS A 139 3.75 5.41 -4.50
CA LYS A 139 4.93 5.77 -5.32
C LYS A 139 4.58 6.27 -6.70
N THR A 140 3.34 6.03 -7.14
CA THR A 140 2.83 6.44 -8.45
C THR A 140 1.43 7.03 -8.31
N ASP A 141 1.02 7.86 -9.26
CA ASP A 141 -0.35 8.42 -9.29
C ASP A 141 -1.41 7.32 -9.35
N ARG A 142 -1.10 6.18 -9.97
CA ARG A 142 -2.00 5.02 -10.02
C ARG A 142 -2.18 4.40 -8.63
N ALA A 143 -1.09 4.15 -7.91
CA ALA A 143 -1.15 3.65 -6.55
C ALA A 143 -1.92 4.60 -5.63
N MET A 144 -1.68 5.91 -5.78
CA MET A 144 -2.40 6.96 -5.04
C MET A 144 -3.90 6.93 -5.33
N ASN A 145 -4.30 6.83 -6.60
CA ASN A 145 -5.71 6.78 -7.00
C ASN A 145 -6.43 5.53 -6.49
N VAL A 146 -5.76 4.37 -6.46
CA VAL A 146 -6.31 3.15 -5.85
C VAL A 146 -6.54 3.36 -4.36
N ALA A 147 -5.54 3.87 -3.64
CA ALA A 147 -5.65 4.16 -2.22
C ALA A 147 -6.77 5.17 -1.90
N LEU A 148 -6.94 6.22 -2.71
CA LEU A 148 -8.04 7.20 -2.56
C LEU A 148 -9.41 6.54 -2.69
N LYS A 149 -9.63 5.72 -3.73
CA LYS A 149 -10.90 5.00 -3.94
C LYS A 149 -11.23 4.05 -2.77
N GLN A 150 -10.22 3.39 -2.22
CA GLN A 150 -10.40 2.51 -1.06
C GLN A 150 -10.66 3.32 0.22
N MET A 151 -9.96 4.45 0.42
CA MET A 151 -10.19 5.39 1.52
C MET A 151 -11.62 5.97 1.48
N ASP A 152 -12.16 6.26 0.29
CA ASP A 152 -13.55 6.69 0.09
C ASP A 152 -14.58 5.59 0.43
N GLY A 153 -14.12 4.36 0.70
CA GLY A 153 -14.95 3.26 1.17
C GLY A 153 -15.59 2.43 0.06
N ARG A 154 -15.09 2.46 -1.17
CA ARG A 154 -15.65 1.63 -2.26
C ARG A 154 -15.58 0.14 -1.93
N LEU A 155 -14.45 -0.35 -1.43
CA LEU A 155 -14.29 -1.73 -0.99
C LEU A 155 -15.23 -2.05 0.19
N SER A 156 -15.30 -1.16 1.18
CA SER A 156 -16.23 -1.28 2.31
C SER A 156 -17.68 -1.46 1.88
N GLN A 157 -18.16 -0.61 0.97
CA GLN A 157 -19.52 -0.65 0.46
C GLN A 157 -19.82 -1.95 -0.27
N LEU A 158 -18.91 -2.39 -1.14
CA LEU A 158 -19.02 -3.66 -1.86
C LEU A 158 -19.10 -4.84 -0.88
N ILE A 159 -18.16 -4.93 0.06
CA ILE A 159 -18.12 -6.02 1.05
C ILE A 159 -19.39 -6.02 1.93
N ARG A 160 -19.87 -4.85 2.37
CA ARG A 160 -21.13 -4.73 3.12
C ARG A 160 -22.33 -5.20 2.31
N GLN A 161 -22.39 -4.87 1.01
CA GLN A 161 -23.45 -5.34 0.13
C GLN A 161 -23.43 -6.86 0.02
N LEU A 162 -22.27 -7.47 -0.29
CA LEU A 162 -22.13 -8.92 -0.39
C LEU A 162 -22.53 -9.62 0.91
N ARG A 163 -22.12 -9.07 2.05
CA ARG A 163 -22.51 -9.59 3.37
C ARG A 163 -24.01 -9.47 3.65
N GLN A 164 -24.64 -8.38 3.20
CA GLN A 164 -26.08 -8.21 3.34
C GLN A 164 -26.83 -9.29 2.55
N GLU A 165 -26.36 -9.63 1.35
CA GLU A 165 -26.97 -10.70 0.56
C GLU A 165 -26.82 -12.09 1.20
N LEU A 166 -25.66 -12.38 1.81
CA LEU A 166 -25.44 -13.64 2.51
C LEU A 166 -26.29 -13.75 3.80
N ILE A 167 -26.39 -12.69 4.61
CA ILE A 167 -27.14 -12.76 5.87
C ILE A 167 -28.65 -12.88 5.64
N GLU A 168 -29.17 -12.24 4.57
CA GLU A 168 -30.56 -12.42 4.14
C GLU A 168 -30.81 -13.89 3.77
N THR A 169 -29.86 -14.51 3.06
CA THR A 169 -29.92 -15.92 2.68
C THR A 169 -29.94 -16.83 3.90
N VAL A 170 -29.04 -16.60 4.88
CA VAL A 170 -29.00 -17.35 6.14
C VAL A 170 -30.31 -17.24 6.92
N ALA A 171 -30.90 -16.05 7.01
CA ALA A 171 -32.17 -15.85 7.71
C ALA A 171 -33.33 -16.64 7.08
N HIS A 172 -33.36 -16.77 5.75
CA HIS A 172 -34.37 -17.60 5.07
C HIS A 172 -34.18 -19.09 5.35
N VAL A 173 -32.93 -19.57 5.41
CA VAL A 173 -32.61 -20.95 5.78
C VAL A 173 -33.03 -21.25 7.22
N GLU A 174 -32.77 -20.35 8.17
CA GLU A 174 -33.19 -20.52 9.57
C GLU A 174 -34.72 -20.70 9.69
N VAL A 175 -35.49 -19.89 8.96
CA VAL A 175 -36.96 -20.01 8.96
C VAL A 175 -37.40 -21.36 8.39
N ASN A 176 -36.73 -21.88 7.37
CA ASN A 176 -37.05 -23.19 6.80
C ASN A 176 -36.75 -24.32 7.80
N ILE A 177 -35.60 -24.27 8.47
CA ILE A 177 -35.18 -25.25 9.50
C ILE A 177 -36.18 -25.26 10.67
N ASP A 178 -36.65 -24.10 11.11
CA ASP A 178 -37.59 -23.99 12.22
C ASP A 178 -39.02 -24.45 11.86
N TYR A 179 -39.40 -24.40 10.58
CA TYR A 179 -40.76 -24.73 10.09
C TYR A 179 -40.75 -25.63 8.84
N PRO A 180 -40.31 -26.90 8.95
CA PRO A 180 -40.14 -27.81 7.80
C PRO A 180 -41.46 -28.38 7.24
N GLU A 181 -42.62 -27.89 7.66
CA GLU A 181 -43.93 -28.47 7.32
C GLU A 181 -44.44 -28.08 5.91
N TYR A 182 -43.68 -27.26 5.17
CA TYR A 182 -44.06 -26.70 3.87
C TYR A 182 -43.03 -27.00 2.78
N ASP A 183 -43.20 -28.11 2.05
CA ASP A 183 -42.29 -28.56 0.98
C ASP A 183 -42.01 -27.48 -0.09
N ASP A 184 -43.03 -26.68 -0.47
CA ASP A 184 -42.88 -25.60 -1.46
C ASP A 184 -41.89 -24.49 -0.99
N VAL A 185 -41.68 -24.34 0.32
CA VAL A 185 -40.77 -23.34 0.91
C VAL A 185 -39.32 -23.81 0.85
N GLU A 186 -39.08 -25.12 0.86
CA GLU A 186 -37.75 -25.73 0.81
C GLU A 186 -37.11 -25.56 -0.57
N GLU A 187 -37.83 -25.89 -1.65
CA GLU A 187 -37.34 -25.70 -3.03
C GLU A 187 -37.04 -24.22 -3.32
N MET A 188 -37.90 -23.30 -2.88
CA MET A 188 -37.67 -21.86 -3.04
C MET A 188 -36.42 -21.37 -2.30
N THR A 189 -36.16 -21.90 -1.10
CA THR A 189 -35.01 -21.52 -0.28
C THR A 189 -33.71 -22.00 -0.91
N HIS A 190 -33.73 -23.22 -1.48
CA HIS A 190 -32.62 -23.82 -2.19
C HIS A 190 -32.23 -23.00 -3.43
N ASP A 191 -33.19 -22.68 -4.30
CA ASP A 191 -32.93 -21.89 -5.51
C ASP A 191 -32.38 -20.49 -5.19
N MET A 192 -32.94 -19.85 -4.16
CA MET A 192 -32.47 -18.54 -3.70
C MET A 192 -31.02 -18.61 -3.19
N LEU A 193 -30.66 -19.66 -2.45
CA LEU A 193 -29.31 -19.83 -1.92
C LEU A 193 -28.28 -20.02 -3.04
N ILE A 194 -28.59 -20.85 -4.05
CA ILE A 194 -27.74 -20.99 -5.25
C ILE A 194 -27.55 -19.65 -5.95
N GLU A 195 -28.66 -18.93 -6.20
CA GLU A 195 -28.62 -17.64 -6.90
C GLU A 195 -27.71 -16.64 -6.18
N LYS A 196 -27.92 -16.47 -4.86
CA LYS A 196 -27.19 -15.51 -4.04
C LYS A 196 -25.73 -15.92 -3.84
N ALA A 197 -25.45 -17.18 -3.50
CA ALA A 197 -24.08 -17.67 -3.34
C ALA A 197 -23.29 -17.55 -4.65
N SER A 198 -23.90 -17.92 -5.78
CA SER A 198 -23.28 -17.78 -7.10
C SER A 198 -23.03 -16.32 -7.49
N HIS A 199 -23.93 -15.40 -7.11
CA HIS A 199 -23.72 -13.97 -7.33
C HIS A 199 -22.52 -13.46 -6.52
N VAL A 200 -22.49 -13.76 -5.22
CA VAL A 200 -21.39 -13.34 -4.33
C VAL A 200 -20.06 -13.94 -4.78
N GLN A 201 -20.03 -15.21 -5.18
CA GLN A 201 -18.83 -15.87 -5.70
C GLN A 201 -18.29 -15.15 -6.94
N LYS A 202 -19.16 -14.78 -7.89
CA LYS A 202 -18.76 -14.03 -9.08
C LYS A 202 -18.18 -12.65 -8.74
N GLU A 203 -18.76 -11.94 -7.77
CA GLU A 203 -18.21 -10.65 -7.34
C GLU A 203 -16.86 -10.81 -6.63
N VAL A 204 -16.71 -11.82 -5.76
CA VAL A 204 -15.41 -12.15 -5.13
C VAL A 204 -14.35 -12.48 -6.18
N GLN A 205 -14.69 -13.29 -7.19
CA GLN A 205 -13.81 -13.63 -8.31
C GLN A 205 -13.37 -12.39 -9.10
N LYS A 206 -14.28 -11.47 -9.39
CA LYS A 206 -13.94 -10.20 -10.06
C LYS A 206 -12.94 -9.37 -9.24
N ILE A 207 -13.11 -9.34 -7.91
CA ILE A 207 -12.17 -8.64 -7.03
C ILE A 207 -10.79 -9.31 -7.10
N LEU A 208 -10.75 -10.64 -6.95
CA LEU A 208 -9.51 -11.44 -6.98
C LEU A 208 -8.78 -11.33 -8.32
N GLN A 209 -9.48 -11.24 -9.44
CA GLN A 209 -8.88 -11.02 -10.76
C GLN A 209 -8.03 -9.74 -10.81
N THR A 210 -8.46 -8.69 -10.11
CA THR A 210 -7.70 -7.42 -10.04
C THR A 210 -6.63 -7.37 -8.96
N ALA A 211 -6.57 -8.39 -8.10
CA ALA A 211 -5.69 -8.40 -6.94
C ALA A 211 -4.19 -8.43 -7.32
N LYS A 212 -3.83 -9.15 -8.38
CA LYS A 212 -2.44 -9.21 -8.88
C LYS A 212 -1.94 -7.81 -9.26
N GLN A 213 -2.74 -7.06 -10.03
CA GLN A 213 -2.43 -5.69 -10.42
C GLN A 213 -2.40 -4.75 -9.21
N GLY A 214 -3.36 -4.90 -8.28
CA GLY A 214 -3.40 -4.12 -7.03
C GLY A 214 -2.13 -4.32 -6.17
N LYS A 215 -1.65 -5.55 -6.05
CA LYS A 215 -0.42 -5.89 -5.33
C LYS A 215 0.79 -5.22 -5.97
N ILE A 216 0.92 -5.30 -7.29
CA ILE A 216 1.99 -4.64 -8.06
C ILE A 216 1.99 -3.13 -7.81
N LEU A 217 0.82 -2.47 -7.84
CA LEU A 217 0.72 -1.03 -7.61
C LEU A 217 1.14 -0.62 -6.19
N ARG A 218 0.93 -1.49 -5.19
CA ARG A 218 1.23 -1.21 -3.78
C ARG A 218 2.68 -1.53 -3.40
N GLU A 219 3.16 -2.71 -3.77
CA GLU A 219 4.48 -3.21 -3.38
C GLU A 219 5.58 -2.84 -4.38
N GLY A 220 5.20 -2.55 -5.62
CA GLY A 220 6.12 -2.43 -6.74
C GLY A 220 6.62 -3.78 -7.25
N ILE A 221 7.28 -3.75 -8.40
CA ILE A 221 7.86 -4.92 -9.06
C ILE A 221 9.32 -5.00 -8.67
N ALA A 222 9.70 -6.08 -8.00
CA ALA A 222 11.10 -6.32 -7.67
C ALA A 222 11.91 -6.49 -8.96
N THR A 223 12.72 -5.50 -9.31
CA THR A 223 13.37 -5.42 -10.63
C THR A 223 14.88 -5.53 -10.50
N ALA A 224 15.46 -6.54 -11.14
CA ALA A 224 16.91 -6.73 -11.23
C ALA A 224 17.44 -6.28 -12.60
N ILE A 225 18.55 -5.55 -12.62
CA ILE A 225 19.26 -5.18 -13.85
C ILE A 225 20.52 -6.04 -13.96
N ILE A 226 20.54 -6.96 -14.92
CA ILE A 226 21.63 -7.91 -15.12
C ILE A 226 22.30 -7.71 -16.48
N GLY A 227 23.49 -8.29 -16.65
CA GLY A 227 24.31 -8.14 -17.84
C GLY A 227 25.79 -8.19 -17.52
N ARG A 228 26.64 -8.36 -18.54
CA ARG A 228 28.10 -8.34 -18.39
C ARG A 228 28.62 -6.96 -17.92
N PRO A 229 29.88 -6.84 -17.46
CA PRO A 229 30.51 -5.55 -17.23
C PRO A 229 30.45 -4.67 -18.49
N ASN A 230 30.35 -3.34 -18.32
CA ASN A 230 30.38 -2.35 -19.40
C ASN A 230 29.27 -2.42 -20.47
N VAL A 231 28.21 -3.22 -20.29
CA VAL A 231 27.07 -3.28 -21.24
C VAL A 231 26.12 -2.07 -21.14
N GLY A 232 26.22 -1.28 -20.07
CA GLY A 232 25.40 -0.07 -19.85
C GLY A 232 24.38 -0.15 -18.72
N LYS A 233 24.51 -1.12 -17.79
CA LYS A 233 23.62 -1.27 -16.61
C LYS A 233 23.51 0.00 -15.78
N SER A 234 24.63 0.64 -15.44
CA SER A 234 24.64 1.89 -14.65
C SER A 234 24.02 3.06 -15.42
N SER A 235 24.20 3.10 -16.74
CA SER A 235 23.55 4.11 -17.59
C SER A 235 22.03 3.93 -17.60
N LEU A 236 21.54 2.68 -17.66
CA LEU A 236 20.12 2.37 -17.60
C LEU A 236 19.53 2.77 -16.24
N LEU A 237 20.20 2.38 -15.15
CA LEU A 237 19.79 2.72 -13.80
C LEU A 237 19.69 4.23 -13.62
N ASN A 238 20.71 4.98 -14.03
CA ASN A 238 20.70 6.44 -13.95
C ASN A 238 19.57 7.03 -14.80
N LYS A 239 19.35 6.54 -16.01
CA LYS A 239 18.26 7.03 -16.88
C LYS A 239 16.89 6.83 -16.23
N LEU A 240 16.63 5.62 -15.75
CA LEU A 240 15.42 5.28 -15.01
C LEU A 240 15.28 6.12 -13.73
N ALA A 241 16.36 6.28 -12.94
CA ALA A 241 16.32 7.03 -11.69
C ALA A 241 16.18 8.55 -11.86
N HIS A 242 16.66 9.12 -12.98
CA HIS A 242 16.61 10.56 -13.22
C HIS A 242 15.31 11.04 -13.85
N GLU A 243 14.74 10.29 -14.79
CA GLU A 243 13.53 10.70 -15.51
C GLU A 243 12.25 10.26 -14.83
N ASN A 244 12.30 9.09 -14.20
CA ASN A 244 11.15 8.40 -13.65
C ASN A 244 11.22 8.31 -12.13
N LYS A 245 11.90 9.26 -11.47
CA LYS A 245 11.97 9.30 -10.01
C LYS A 245 10.53 9.36 -9.47
N ALA A 246 10.07 8.24 -8.89
CA ALA A 246 8.90 8.29 -8.03
C ALA A 246 9.20 9.37 -6.99
N ILE A 247 8.25 10.24 -6.68
CA ILE A 247 8.45 11.28 -5.66
C ILE A 247 8.62 10.58 -4.31
N VAL A 248 9.82 10.10 -4.04
CA VAL A 248 10.24 9.55 -2.77
C VAL A 248 10.92 10.70 -2.07
N THR A 249 10.17 11.34 -1.19
CA THR A 249 10.79 12.14 -0.14
C THR A 249 11.70 11.21 0.65
N GLU A 250 12.97 11.58 0.80
CA GLU A 250 13.83 11.00 1.83
C GLU A 250 13.05 11.09 3.14
N ILE A 251 12.68 9.95 3.73
CA ILE A 251 12.15 9.94 5.09
C ILE A 251 13.39 9.90 5.99
N PRO A 252 13.79 11.02 6.61
CA PRO A 252 14.96 11.02 7.48
C PRO A 252 14.62 10.18 8.72
N GLY A 253 15.29 9.03 8.88
CA GLY A 253 15.09 8.17 10.06
C GLY A 253 15.09 6.67 9.84
N THR A 254 15.10 6.15 8.60
CA THR A 254 15.28 4.71 8.36
C THR A 254 16.76 4.34 8.42
N THR A 255 17.36 4.42 9.61
CA THR A 255 18.73 3.94 9.84
C THR A 255 18.73 2.42 10.04
N ARG A 256 18.82 1.67 8.93
CA ARG A 256 19.60 0.42 8.77
C ARG A 256 19.22 -0.42 7.55
N ASP A 257 18.12 -0.09 6.88
CA ASP A 257 17.65 -0.86 5.74
C ASP A 257 18.10 -0.21 4.42
N VAL A 258 18.47 -1.07 3.47
CA VAL A 258 18.91 -0.73 2.12
C VAL A 258 18.02 0.38 1.56
N ILE A 259 18.61 1.45 1.02
CA ILE A 259 17.87 2.50 0.31
C ILE A 259 17.27 1.85 -0.94
N GLU A 260 16.06 1.31 -0.83
CA GLU A 260 15.30 0.80 -1.96
C GLU A 260 14.93 1.99 -2.85
N GLU A 261 15.43 2.00 -4.09
CA GLU A 261 15.06 3.03 -5.06
C GLU A 261 13.82 2.57 -5.83
N TYR A 262 12.76 3.36 -5.73
CA TYR A 262 11.55 3.18 -6.52
C TYR A 262 11.60 4.09 -7.75
N VAL A 263 11.29 3.53 -8.91
CA VAL A 263 11.16 4.23 -10.18
C VAL A 263 9.75 4.06 -10.70
N ASN A 264 9.12 5.13 -11.16
CA ASN A 264 7.78 5.12 -11.76
C ASN A 264 7.88 5.05 -13.29
N VAL A 265 7.70 3.87 -13.88
CA VAL A 265 7.70 3.69 -15.33
C VAL A 265 6.26 3.62 -15.83
N ARG A 266 5.77 4.67 -16.49
CA ARG A 266 4.39 4.76 -17.02
C ARG A 266 3.30 4.33 -16.01
N GLY A 267 3.47 4.66 -14.73
CA GLY A 267 2.54 4.33 -13.65
C GLY A 267 2.85 3.02 -12.90
N VAL A 268 3.88 2.28 -13.34
CA VAL A 268 4.35 1.03 -12.72
C VAL A 268 5.49 1.35 -11.74
N PRO A 269 5.34 1.04 -10.43
CA PRO A 269 6.44 1.19 -9.48
C PRO A 269 7.42 0.03 -9.65
N LEU A 270 8.65 0.31 -10.06
CA LEU A 270 9.77 -0.63 -10.08
C LEU A 270 10.59 -0.43 -8.81
N ARG A 271 10.78 -1.50 -8.05
CA ARG A 271 11.65 -1.55 -6.87
C ARG A 271 12.99 -2.13 -7.31
N LEU A 272 13.99 -1.27 -7.51
CA LEU A 272 15.29 -1.70 -8.00
C LEU A 272 16.07 -2.45 -6.91
N ILE A 273 16.38 -3.71 -7.18
CA ILE A 273 17.15 -4.56 -6.27
C ILE A 273 18.65 -4.29 -6.50
N ASP A 274 19.41 -4.05 -5.42
CA ASP A 274 20.87 -3.87 -5.39
C ASP A 274 21.41 -2.48 -5.83
N THR A 275 20.93 -1.41 -5.20
CA THR A 275 21.44 -0.02 -5.38
C THR A 275 22.62 0.33 -4.46
N ALA A 276 22.84 -0.39 -3.37
CA ALA A 276 23.92 -0.14 -2.42
C ALA A 276 25.32 -0.46 -2.98
N GLY A 277 25.41 -1.32 -4.01
CA GLY A 277 26.68 -1.65 -4.68
C GLY A 277 27.04 -0.76 -5.87
N ILE A 278 26.13 0.10 -6.34
CA ILE A 278 26.33 0.90 -7.57
C ILE A 278 26.75 2.33 -7.25
N ARG A 279 26.39 2.87 -6.07
CA ARG A 279 26.82 4.21 -5.63
C ARG A 279 28.21 4.24 -4.98
N GLU A 280 28.68 3.13 -4.42
CA GLU A 280 30.03 3.00 -3.87
C GLU A 280 30.78 1.89 -4.59
N THR A 281 31.32 2.17 -5.77
CA THR A 281 32.66 1.74 -6.23
C THR A 281 32.84 2.11 -7.69
N GLU A 282 33.50 3.23 -7.94
CA GLU A 282 34.56 3.19 -8.95
C GLU A 282 35.61 2.20 -8.39
N ASP A 283 35.96 1.18 -9.17
CA ASP A 283 37.19 0.35 -9.03
C ASP A 283 37.27 -0.97 -8.22
N ILE A 284 36.28 -1.51 -7.48
CA ILE A 284 36.54 -2.77 -6.71
C ILE A 284 35.50 -3.93 -6.85
N VAL A 285 34.31 -3.74 -7.43
CA VAL A 285 33.26 -4.80 -7.46
C VAL A 285 33.07 -5.48 -8.83
N GLU A 286 34.11 -5.56 -9.67
CA GLU A 286 34.01 -6.27 -10.97
C GLU A 286 34.26 -7.79 -10.90
N LYS A 287 34.52 -8.37 -9.71
CA LYS A 287 34.87 -9.80 -9.56
C LYS A 287 33.85 -10.68 -8.82
N ILE A 288 32.72 -10.12 -8.37
CA ILE A 288 31.68 -10.82 -7.58
C ILE A 288 30.38 -11.00 -8.42
N GLY A 289 30.43 -10.69 -9.72
CA GLY A 289 29.25 -10.42 -10.56
C GLY A 289 28.31 -11.59 -10.87
N VAL A 290 28.70 -12.86 -10.68
CA VAL A 290 27.83 -14.01 -11.03
C VAL A 290 26.99 -14.48 -9.84
N ASP A 291 27.59 -14.66 -8.66
CA ASP A 291 26.88 -15.16 -7.47
C ASP A 291 25.89 -14.14 -6.90
N ARG A 292 26.22 -12.83 -6.96
CA ARG A 292 25.30 -11.75 -6.61
C ARG A 292 24.13 -11.63 -7.60
N SER A 293 24.40 -11.73 -8.91
CA SER A 293 23.34 -11.75 -9.92
C SER A 293 22.38 -12.93 -9.69
N ARG A 294 22.90 -14.12 -9.34
CA ARG A 294 22.07 -15.29 -8.98
C ARG A 294 21.20 -15.09 -7.74
N GLN A 295 21.64 -14.28 -6.78
CA GLN A 295 20.85 -13.98 -5.59
C GLN A 295 19.76 -12.94 -5.91
N ALA A 296 20.10 -11.87 -6.64
CA ALA A 296 19.14 -10.88 -7.12
C ALA A 296 18.05 -11.50 -8.01
N LEU A 297 18.42 -12.49 -8.84
CA LEU A 297 17.50 -13.25 -9.69
C LEU A 297 16.41 -14.00 -8.89
N LYS A 298 16.72 -14.49 -7.68
CA LYS A 298 15.72 -15.20 -6.85
C LYS A 298 14.67 -14.29 -6.23
N GLU A 299 14.98 -13.01 -6.10
CA GLU A 299 14.15 -12.01 -5.43
C GLU A 299 13.43 -11.09 -6.43
N ALA A 300 13.73 -11.22 -7.73
CA ALA A 300 13.20 -10.38 -8.79
C ALA A 300 11.93 -10.97 -9.41
N ASP A 301 10.91 -10.12 -9.55
CA ASP A 301 9.71 -10.36 -10.34
C ASP A 301 9.93 -9.97 -11.81
N LEU A 302 10.88 -9.05 -12.09
CA LEU A 302 11.25 -8.59 -13.43
C LEU A 302 12.77 -8.52 -13.59
N ILE A 303 13.25 -8.96 -14.75
CA ILE A 303 14.66 -8.87 -15.12
C ILE A 303 14.84 -7.98 -16.34
N LEU A 304 15.66 -6.94 -16.20
CA LEU A 304 16.17 -6.15 -17.31
C LEU A 304 17.56 -6.69 -17.69
N LEU A 305 17.63 -7.54 -18.72
CA LEU A 305 18.87 -8.14 -19.19
C LEU A 305 19.51 -7.24 -20.25
N VAL A 306 20.63 -6.61 -19.91
CA VAL A 306 21.33 -5.67 -20.79
C VAL A 306 22.50 -6.35 -21.51
N LEU A 307 22.48 -6.28 -22.83
CA LEU A 307 23.52 -6.77 -23.75
C LEU A 307 24.19 -5.59 -24.46
N ASN A 308 25.44 -5.76 -24.88
CA ASN A 308 26.16 -4.78 -25.70
C ASN A 308 26.08 -5.15 -27.19
N GLY A 309 25.35 -4.36 -27.99
CA GLY A 309 25.17 -4.61 -29.43
C GLY A 309 26.44 -4.44 -30.27
N HIS A 310 27.46 -3.75 -29.75
CA HIS A 310 28.78 -3.59 -30.40
C HIS A 310 29.66 -4.85 -30.30
N GLU A 311 29.32 -5.80 -29.44
CA GLU A 311 30.07 -7.04 -29.23
C GLU A 311 29.32 -8.24 -29.79
N GLU A 312 30.04 -9.33 -30.10
CA GLU A 312 29.41 -10.60 -30.45
C GLU A 312 28.65 -11.19 -29.26
N PHE A 313 27.63 -12.00 -29.53
CA PHE A 313 26.90 -12.74 -28.51
C PHE A 313 27.81 -13.81 -27.88
N THR A 314 28.02 -13.73 -26.57
CA THR A 314 29.00 -14.57 -25.87
C THR A 314 28.35 -15.71 -25.08
N LYS A 315 29.16 -16.67 -24.63
CA LYS A 315 28.71 -17.74 -23.73
C LYS A 315 28.19 -17.22 -22.39
N GLU A 316 28.83 -16.18 -21.86
CA GLU A 316 28.40 -15.51 -20.63
C GLU A 316 27.01 -14.87 -20.79
N ASP A 317 26.69 -14.33 -21.98
CA ASP A 317 25.34 -13.83 -22.27
C ASP A 317 24.32 -14.98 -22.27
N ALA A 318 24.66 -16.12 -22.88
CA ALA A 318 23.81 -17.32 -22.85
C ALA A 318 23.59 -17.86 -21.43
N GLU A 319 24.62 -17.86 -20.57
CA GLU A 319 24.50 -18.26 -19.16
C GLU A 319 23.55 -17.35 -18.37
N LEU A 320 23.46 -16.05 -18.72
CA LEU A 320 22.50 -15.12 -18.10
C LEU A 320 21.06 -15.42 -18.54
N PHE A 321 20.84 -15.82 -19.80
CA PHE A 321 19.53 -16.28 -20.27
C PHE A 321 19.11 -17.58 -19.55
N GLU A 322 20.01 -18.54 -19.42
CA GLU A 322 19.75 -19.78 -18.65
C GLU A 322 19.42 -19.48 -17.19
N ALA A 323 20.11 -18.52 -16.57
CA ALA A 323 19.86 -18.14 -15.19
C ALA A 323 18.52 -17.40 -14.99
N ALA A 324 17.98 -16.77 -16.04
CA ALA A 324 16.73 -16.04 -16.04
C ALA A 324 15.54 -16.87 -16.58
N GLU A 325 15.74 -18.16 -16.86
CA GLU A 325 14.70 -19.03 -17.41
C GLU A 325 13.51 -19.16 -16.45
N GLY A 326 12.29 -18.99 -16.98
CA GLY A 326 11.04 -19.06 -16.21
C GLY A 326 10.67 -17.79 -15.44
N MET A 327 11.44 -16.71 -15.60
CA MET A 327 11.17 -15.39 -15.02
C MET A 327 10.67 -14.41 -16.10
N ASP A 328 10.05 -13.30 -15.70
CA ASP A 328 9.67 -12.24 -16.63
C ASP A 328 10.93 -11.43 -17.01
N VAL A 329 11.36 -11.53 -18.26
CA VAL A 329 12.59 -10.90 -18.78
C VAL A 329 12.26 -9.90 -19.86
N ILE A 330 12.91 -8.73 -19.83
CA ILE A 330 12.99 -7.80 -20.96
C ILE A 330 14.46 -7.67 -21.35
N VAL A 331 14.77 -7.98 -22.60
CA VAL A 331 16.13 -7.94 -23.13
C VAL A 331 16.38 -6.57 -23.75
N LEU A 332 17.46 -5.92 -23.31
CA LEU A 332 17.94 -4.66 -23.87
C LEU A 332 19.23 -4.90 -24.65
N VAL A 333 19.19 -4.70 -25.96
CA VAL A 333 20.40 -4.62 -26.79
C VAL A 333 20.84 -3.17 -26.87
N ASN A 334 21.77 -2.79 -26.00
CA ASN A 334 22.23 -1.41 -25.82
C ASN A 334 23.43 -1.07 -26.72
N LYS A 335 23.74 0.23 -26.84
CA LYS A 335 24.83 0.82 -27.64
C LYS A 335 24.59 0.74 -29.15
N THR A 336 23.36 0.96 -29.60
CA THR A 336 23.03 1.06 -31.03
C THR A 336 23.67 2.25 -31.74
N ASP A 337 24.26 3.19 -30.99
CA ASP A 337 25.09 4.29 -31.51
C ASP A 337 26.45 3.84 -32.07
N LEU A 338 26.87 2.60 -31.79
CA LEU A 338 28.10 1.99 -32.30
C LEU A 338 27.82 1.02 -33.46
N GLU A 339 28.88 0.57 -34.15
CA GLU A 339 28.78 -0.49 -35.15
C GLU A 339 28.28 -1.79 -34.51
N GLN A 340 27.22 -2.39 -35.04
CA GLN A 340 26.58 -3.55 -34.43
C GLN A 340 27.25 -4.85 -34.89
N ASN A 341 27.72 -5.66 -33.92
CA ASN A 341 28.34 -6.96 -34.16
C ASN A 341 27.57 -8.13 -33.51
N ILE A 342 26.55 -7.83 -32.70
CA ILE A 342 25.74 -8.87 -32.06
C ILE A 342 24.83 -9.56 -33.07
N ASP A 343 24.73 -10.89 -33.00
CA ASP A 343 23.77 -11.64 -33.81
C ASP A 343 22.37 -11.55 -33.18
N MET A 344 21.54 -10.66 -33.72
CA MET A 344 20.16 -10.48 -33.28
C MET A 344 19.29 -11.74 -33.44
N SER A 345 19.64 -12.67 -34.31
CA SER A 345 18.91 -13.94 -34.45
C SER A 345 19.19 -14.85 -33.26
N ALA A 346 20.45 -14.96 -32.85
CA ALA A 346 20.86 -15.70 -31.65
C ALA A 346 20.25 -15.09 -30.37
N VAL A 347 20.22 -13.75 -30.26
CA VAL A 347 19.57 -13.07 -29.12
C VAL A 347 18.09 -13.38 -29.05
N LYS A 348 17.37 -13.35 -30.18
CA LYS A 348 15.93 -13.65 -30.21
C LYS A 348 15.63 -15.11 -29.91
N GLU A 349 16.50 -16.02 -30.34
CA GLU A 349 16.40 -17.45 -30.01
C GLU A 349 16.60 -17.68 -28.50
N ALA A 350 17.63 -17.06 -27.91
CA ALA A 350 17.90 -17.14 -26.48
C ALA A 350 16.80 -16.47 -25.63
N ALA A 351 16.20 -15.38 -26.12
CA ALA A 351 15.11 -14.68 -25.45
C ALA A 351 13.81 -15.51 -25.35
N ASN A 352 13.65 -16.54 -26.18
CA ASN A 352 12.52 -17.49 -26.13
C ASN A 352 11.13 -16.81 -26.00
N GLY A 353 10.90 -15.76 -26.81
CA GLY A 353 9.63 -15.01 -26.81
C GLY A 353 9.57 -13.81 -25.85
N ALA A 354 10.58 -13.61 -25.00
CA ALA A 354 10.71 -12.39 -24.20
C ALA A 354 10.85 -11.13 -25.09
N PRO A 355 10.31 -9.97 -24.68
CA PRO A 355 10.48 -8.71 -25.40
C PRO A 355 11.97 -8.35 -25.57
N VAL A 356 12.36 -8.00 -26.80
CA VAL A 356 13.71 -7.53 -27.12
C VAL A 356 13.63 -6.09 -27.61
N VAL A 357 14.24 -5.17 -26.87
CA VAL A 357 14.28 -3.73 -27.16
C VAL A 357 15.71 -3.33 -27.48
N THR A 358 15.90 -2.55 -28.54
CA THR A 358 17.21 -1.99 -28.91
C THR A 358 17.33 -0.57 -28.40
N THR A 359 18.44 -0.23 -27.73
CA THR A 359 18.60 1.07 -27.09
C THR A 359 19.96 1.71 -27.38
N SER A 360 19.99 3.04 -27.40
CA SER A 360 21.20 3.81 -27.14
C SER A 360 20.94 4.67 -25.93
N LEU A 361 21.33 4.19 -24.75
CA LEU A 361 21.14 4.93 -23.50
C LEU A 361 21.91 6.25 -23.47
N LEU A 362 22.98 6.38 -24.27
CA LEU A 362 23.74 7.62 -24.44
C LEU A 362 22.99 8.65 -25.28
N GLN A 363 22.29 8.20 -26.33
CA GLN A 363 21.50 9.07 -27.22
C GLN A 363 20.01 9.14 -26.85
N GLU A 364 19.62 8.49 -25.75
CA GLU A 364 18.25 8.44 -25.24
C GLU A 364 17.25 7.80 -26.22
N GLN A 365 17.71 6.84 -27.04
CA GLN A 365 16.88 6.11 -28.00
C GLN A 365 16.48 4.75 -27.44
N GLY A 366 15.25 4.30 -27.72
CA GLY A 366 14.76 2.99 -27.28
C GLY A 366 14.21 2.98 -25.85
N VAL A 367 14.26 4.12 -25.13
CA VAL A 367 13.80 4.21 -23.74
C VAL A 367 12.28 4.16 -23.67
N ASP A 368 11.58 4.90 -24.53
CA ASP A 368 10.12 4.87 -24.60
C ASP A 368 9.58 3.44 -24.91
N GLU A 369 10.26 2.72 -25.80
CA GLU A 369 9.93 1.34 -26.14
C GLU A 369 10.19 0.37 -24.96
N LEU A 370 11.25 0.61 -24.18
CA LEU A 370 11.48 -0.12 -22.94
C LEU A 370 10.35 0.13 -21.94
N GLU A 371 9.96 1.38 -21.73
CA GLU A 371 8.89 1.73 -20.79
C GLU A 371 7.55 1.10 -21.20
N GLU A 372 7.26 1.08 -22.50
CA GLU A 372 6.08 0.43 -23.04
C GLU A 372 6.13 -1.09 -22.87
N ALA A 373 7.29 -1.71 -23.11
CA ALA A 373 7.47 -3.13 -22.84
C ALA A 373 7.24 -3.48 -21.37
N ILE A 374 7.78 -2.68 -20.44
CA ILE A 374 7.57 -2.86 -18.99
C ILE A 374 6.09 -2.74 -18.64
N ALA A 375 5.40 -1.72 -19.16
CA ALA A 375 3.98 -1.53 -18.90
C ALA A 375 3.14 -2.71 -19.42
N ASN A 376 3.40 -3.16 -20.65
CA ASN A 376 2.64 -4.24 -21.29
C ASN A 376 2.85 -5.60 -20.63
N THR A 377 4.03 -5.87 -20.06
CA THR A 377 4.29 -7.15 -19.35
C THR A 377 3.38 -7.33 -18.13
N PHE A 378 3.02 -6.25 -17.43
CA PHE A 378 2.28 -6.33 -16.16
C PHE A 378 0.87 -5.76 -16.20
N PHE A 379 0.57 -4.92 -17.19
CA PHE A 379 -0.73 -4.32 -17.41
C PHE A 379 -1.11 -4.61 -18.87
N ASP A 380 -1.90 -5.66 -19.05
CA ASP A 380 -2.17 -6.39 -20.30
C ASP A 380 -2.99 -5.59 -21.33
N GLY A 381 -2.63 -4.33 -21.60
CA GLY A 381 -3.44 -3.38 -22.38
C GLY A 381 -4.76 -2.96 -21.72
N GLU A 382 -5.21 -3.64 -20.65
CA GLU A 382 -6.37 -3.31 -19.81
C GLU A 382 -6.09 -2.14 -18.85
N LEU A 383 -5.42 -1.11 -19.36
CA LEU A 383 -5.08 0.11 -18.65
C LEU A 383 -6.29 1.01 -18.32
N GLU A 384 -7.52 0.56 -18.67
CA GLU A 384 -8.74 1.37 -18.64
C GLU A 384 -9.95 0.73 -17.93
N SER A 385 -9.79 -0.31 -17.11
CA SER A 385 -10.89 -0.67 -16.19
C SER A 385 -10.90 0.29 -14.98
N ALA A 386 -11.20 1.56 -15.25
CA ALA A 386 -11.27 2.65 -14.27
C ALA A 386 -12.26 2.39 -13.12
N ASP A 387 -13.12 1.37 -13.23
CA ASP A 387 -14.18 1.05 -12.27
C ASP A 387 -13.95 -0.18 -11.40
N LEU A 388 -12.89 -0.97 -11.61
CA LEU A 388 -12.65 -2.12 -10.74
C LEU A 388 -12.07 -1.68 -9.39
N THR A 389 -12.62 -2.25 -8.32
CA THR A 389 -12.12 -2.07 -6.96
C THR A 389 -10.87 -2.93 -6.81
N TYR A 390 -9.72 -2.32 -7.02
CA TYR A 390 -8.44 -2.99 -6.81
C TYR A 390 -8.28 -3.36 -5.34
N VAL A 391 -7.95 -4.62 -5.09
CA VAL A 391 -7.49 -5.07 -3.78
C VAL A 391 -5.98 -5.27 -3.86
N SER A 392 -5.25 -4.56 -3.00
CA SER A 392 -3.78 -4.56 -3.01
C SER A 392 -3.16 -5.30 -1.81
N ASN A 393 -3.92 -5.50 -0.74
CA ASN A 393 -3.41 -6.05 0.50
C ASN A 393 -3.52 -7.59 0.52
N VAL A 394 -2.40 -8.28 0.74
CA VAL A 394 -2.32 -9.74 0.89
C VAL A 394 -3.33 -10.28 1.92
N ARG A 395 -3.60 -9.55 3.01
CA ARG A 395 -4.62 -9.93 4.00
C ARG A 395 -6.01 -10.05 3.36
N HIS A 396 -6.40 -9.04 2.60
CA HIS A 396 -7.69 -9.03 1.91
C HIS A 396 -7.77 -10.14 0.86
N ILE A 397 -6.70 -10.35 0.09
CA ILE A 397 -6.62 -11.41 -0.92
C ILE A 397 -6.83 -12.77 -0.28
N GLN A 398 -6.10 -13.06 0.80
CA GLN A 398 -6.22 -14.33 1.51
C GLN A 398 -7.62 -14.56 2.11
N LEU A 399 -8.28 -13.50 2.62
CA LEU A 399 -9.65 -13.60 3.13
C LEU A 399 -10.66 -13.83 2.00
N LEU A 400 -10.46 -13.19 0.85
CA LEU A 400 -11.30 -13.39 -0.34
C LEU A 400 -11.12 -14.79 -0.93
N GLU A 401 -9.90 -15.33 -1.00
CA GLU A 401 -9.64 -16.71 -1.45
C GLU A 401 -10.31 -17.73 -0.50
N GLN A 402 -10.24 -17.51 0.82
CA GLN A 402 -10.95 -18.36 1.78
C GLN A 402 -12.46 -18.25 1.65
N ALA A 403 -12.98 -17.05 1.39
CA ALA A 403 -14.41 -16.81 1.16
C ALA A 403 -14.89 -17.47 -0.13
N GLU A 404 -14.09 -17.43 -1.20
CA GLU A 404 -14.35 -18.14 -2.45
C GLU A 404 -14.38 -19.65 -2.24
N SER A 405 -13.40 -20.21 -1.52
CA SER A 405 -13.37 -21.64 -1.19
C SER A 405 -14.60 -22.07 -0.38
N ALA A 406 -15.01 -21.28 0.62
CA ALA A 406 -16.20 -21.58 1.40
C ALA A 406 -17.49 -21.48 0.56
N LEU A 407 -17.57 -20.54 -0.39
CA LEU A 407 -18.68 -20.47 -1.34
C LEU A 407 -18.71 -21.69 -2.27
N ASP A 408 -17.56 -22.18 -2.72
CA ASP A 408 -17.46 -23.39 -3.54
C ASP A 408 -17.94 -24.63 -2.76
N ASP A 409 -17.49 -24.78 -1.50
CA ASP A 409 -17.95 -25.85 -0.61
C ASP A 409 -19.47 -25.80 -0.41
N ALA A 410 -20.04 -24.61 -0.20
CA ALA A 410 -21.48 -24.42 -0.08
C ALA A 410 -22.23 -24.84 -1.36
N LEU A 411 -21.81 -24.35 -2.52
CA LEU A 411 -22.43 -24.65 -3.82
C LEU A 411 -22.34 -26.16 -4.15
N ASN A 412 -21.18 -26.78 -3.94
CA ASN A 412 -21.00 -28.22 -4.14
C ASN A 412 -21.85 -29.04 -3.16
N GLY A 413 -22.01 -28.58 -1.92
CA GLY A 413 -22.88 -29.19 -0.91
C GLY A 413 -24.34 -29.23 -1.37
N ILE A 414 -24.83 -28.10 -1.91
CA ILE A 414 -26.19 -28.00 -2.46
C ILE A 414 -26.37 -28.96 -3.64
N GLU A 415 -25.46 -28.94 -4.63
CA GLU A 415 -25.53 -29.82 -5.80
C GLU A 415 -25.50 -31.31 -5.43
N SER A 416 -24.81 -31.65 -4.34
CA SER A 416 -24.71 -33.01 -3.82
C SER A 416 -25.94 -33.44 -3.00
N GLY A 417 -26.94 -32.57 -2.85
CA GLY A 417 -28.15 -32.83 -2.05
C GLY A 417 -27.88 -32.84 -0.54
N MET A 418 -26.89 -32.07 -0.08
CA MET A 418 -26.61 -31.91 1.35
C MET A 418 -27.76 -31.12 2.03
N PRO A 419 -28.13 -31.49 3.26
CA PRO A 419 -29.06 -30.70 4.07
C PRO A 419 -28.65 -29.22 4.20
N LEU A 420 -29.63 -28.32 4.14
CA LEU A 420 -29.39 -26.86 4.14
C LEU A 420 -28.75 -26.34 5.43
N ASP A 421 -28.96 -27.02 6.56
CA ASP A 421 -28.34 -26.71 7.85
C ASP A 421 -26.81 -26.89 7.84
N LEU A 422 -26.31 -27.84 7.05
CA LEU A 422 -24.88 -28.02 6.85
C LEU A 422 -24.32 -26.99 5.87
N VAL A 423 -25.02 -26.72 4.76
CA VAL A 423 -24.63 -25.70 3.77
C VAL A 423 -24.56 -24.30 4.40
N GLN A 424 -25.48 -23.99 5.32
CA GLN A 424 -25.51 -22.73 6.05
C GLN A 424 -24.19 -22.43 6.78
N ILE A 425 -23.46 -23.44 7.23
CA ILE A 425 -22.17 -23.28 7.94
C ILE A 425 -21.17 -22.57 7.03
N ASP A 426 -21.06 -22.99 5.78
CA ASP A 426 -20.12 -22.42 4.82
C ASP A 426 -20.56 -21.02 4.37
N ILE A 427 -21.85 -20.78 4.19
CA ILE A 427 -22.39 -19.43 3.93
C ILE A 427 -22.09 -18.46 5.09
N THR A 428 -22.26 -18.91 6.34
CA THR A 428 -21.97 -18.12 7.54
C THR A 428 -20.48 -17.84 7.64
N ARG A 429 -19.64 -18.83 7.34
CA ARG A 429 -18.18 -18.66 7.29
C ARG A 429 -17.75 -17.63 6.25
N THR A 430 -18.34 -17.64 5.05
CA THR A 430 -18.10 -16.61 4.04
C THR A 430 -18.48 -15.22 4.56
N TRP A 431 -19.62 -15.10 5.23
CA TRP A 431 -20.07 -13.82 5.81
C TRP A 431 -19.10 -13.28 6.88
N GLU A 432 -18.54 -14.16 7.71
CA GLU A 432 -17.53 -13.83 8.72
C GLU A 432 -16.21 -13.37 8.08
N LEU A 433 -15.69 -14.14 7.11
CA LEU A 433 -14.44 -13.82 6.39
C LEU A 433 -14.51 -12.46 5.68
N LEU A 434 -15.65 -12.18 5.03
CA LEU A 434 -15.89 -10.86 4.44
C LEU A 434 -15.97 -9.77 5.51
N GLY A 435 -16.49 -10.07 6.70
CA GLY A 435 -16.55 -9.14 7.83
C GLY A 435 -15.17 -8.75 8.35
N GLU A 436 -14.25 -9.70 8.40
CA GLU A 436 -12.88 -9.49 8.85
C GLU A 436 -12.12 -8.49 7.95
N ILE A 437 -12.45 -8.43 6.65
CA ILE A 437 -11.86 -7.47 5.70
C ILE A 437 -12.11 -6.03 6.17
N ILE A 438 -13.36 -5.71 6.52
CA ILE A 438 -13.77 -4.36 6.94
C ILE A 438 -13.57 -4.11 8.43
N GLY A 439 -13.20 -5.12 9.22
CA GLY A 439 -12.96 -4.94 10.65
C GLY A 439 -14.13 -5.30 11.55
N ASP A 440 -15.17 -5.96 11.02
CA ASP A 440 -16.27 -6.46 11.84
C ASP A 440 -15.79 -7.74 12.56
N ASN A 441 -15.93 -7.78 13.90
CA ASN A 441 -15.54 -8.91 14.76
C ASN A 441 -14.05 -9.28 14.74
N VAL A 442 -13.16 -8.31 14.48
CA VAL A 442 -11.71 -8.54 14.50
C VAL A 442 -11.14 -8.60 15.92
N HIS A 443 -10.21 -9.53 16.16
CA HIS A 443 -9.46 -9.61 17.42
C HIS A 443 -8.56 -8.39 17.65
N GLU A 444 -8.50 -7.92 18.90
CA GLU A 444 -7.68 -6.76 19.31
C GLU A 444 -6.19 -6.90 18.93
N SER A 445 -5.65 -8.12 18.97
CA SER A 445 -4.26 -8.39 18.55
C SER A 445 -4.00 -8.10 17.08
N LEU A 446 -4.97 -8.34 16.19
CA LEU A 446 -4.83 -8.04 14.76
C LEU A 446 -4.87 -6.53 14.54
N ILE A 447 -5.75 -5.83 15.27
CA ILE A 447 -5.82 -4.37 15.27
C ILE A 447 -4.45 -3.80 15.67
N ASP A 448 -3.88 -4.25 16.79
CA ASP A 448 -2.58 -3.78 17.27
C ASP A 448 -1.46 -4.05 16.27
N GLN A 449 -1.42 -5.25 15.68
CA GLN A 449 -0.42 -5.61 14.68
C GLN A 449 -0.52 -4.71 13.43
N LEU A 450 -1.73 -4.44 12.94
CA LEU A 450 -1.93 -3.56 11.78
C LEU A 450 -1.50 -2.12 12.06
N PHE A 451 -1.92 -1.56 13.20
CA PHE A 451 -1.59 -0.18 13.55
C PHE A 451 -0.12 0.01 13.94
N SER A 452 0.55 -1.04 14.41
CA SER A 452 2.00 -0.99 14.69
C SER A 452 2.87 -0.67 13.45
N GLN A 453 2.37 -0.91 12.24
CA GLN A 453 3.06 -0.62 10.98
C GLN A 453 2.93 0.85 10.52
N PHE A 454 2.08 1.65 11.16
CA PHE A 454 1.88 3.05 10.84
C PHE A 454 3.01 3.93 11.40
N CYS A 455 3.10 5.16 10.92
CA CYS A 455 4.04 6.14 11.47
C CYS A 455 3.54 6.69 12.81
N LEU A 456 4.46 7.21 13.64
CA LEU A 456 4.07 8.04 14.79
C LEU A 456 3.35 9.30 14.30
N GLY A 457 2.19 9.62 14.88
CA GLY A 457 1.39 10.80 14.52
C GLY A 457 0.24 10.56 13.55
N LYS A 458 0.07 9.33 13.03
CA LYS A 458 -1.13 8.88 12.31
C LYS A 458 -1.44 7.45 12.63
#